data_AF-A0A920J2C2-F1
#
_entry.id   AF-A0A920J2C2-F1
#
_cell.length_a   1.000
_cell.length_b   1.000
_cell.length_c   1.000
_cell.angle_alpha   90.00
_cell.angle_beta   90.00
_cell.angle_gamma   90.00
#
_symmetry.space_group_name_H-M   'P 1'
#
loop_
_entity.id
_entity.type
_entity.pdbx_description
1 polymer ?
#
loop_
_entity_poly.entity_id
_entity_poly.type
_entity_poly.pdbx_seq_one_letter_code
_entity_poly.pdbx_strand_id
1 'polypeptide(L)'
;MGDLGYISKVQDELNISFNSLEDYLEGLKLALKKPHKAYEEIGEFSNNERIQLNTSIIQIENEYYNTIRPKRVCASGERPVNVLENEGINYLELRCVDLNPFNELGIDQEEINFLDLIMLKRL
;
A
#
# COMPACT_ATOMS: atom_id res chain seq x y z
N MET A 1 13.35 3.96 -6.45
CA MET A 1 12.34 4.18 -7.51
C MET A 1 12.23 5.67 -7.77
N GLY A 2 12.27 6.10 -9.04
CA GLY A 2 12.22 7.52 -9.41
C GLY A 2 10.80 8.03 -9.65
N ASP A 3 10.65 9.35 -9.83
CA ASP A 3 9.36 10.05 -9.89
C ASP A 3 8.48 9.73 -11.10
N LEU A 4 9.05 9.07 -12.12
CA LEU A 4 8.35 8.60 -13.32
C LEU A 4 7.81 7.17 -13.18
N GLY A 5 8.09 6.53 -12.05
CA GLY A 5 7.70 5.15 -11.78
C GLY A 5 6.32 5.04 -11.17
N TYR A 6 6.14 3.99 -10.38
CA TYR A 6 4.86 3.57 -9.82
C TYR A 6 4.43 4.43 -8.59
N ILE A 7 4.44 5.75 -8.70
CA ILE A 7 4.08 6.66 -7.58
C ILE A 7 2.83 7.48 -7.90
N SER A 8 2.07 7.82 -6.86
CA SER A 8 0.95 8.75 -6.96
C SER A 8 1.26 10.02 -6.17
N LYS A 9 1.41 11.15 -6.88
CA LYS A 9 1.69 12.45 -6.26
C LYS A 9 0.62 12.90 -5.26
N VAL A 10 -0.62 12.45 -5.45
CA VAL A 10 -1.72 12.73 -4.51
C VAL A 10 -1.49 12.04 -3.17
N GLN A 11 -0.80 10.90 -3.19
CA GLN A 11 -0.47 10.13 -2.00
C GLN A 11 0.83 10.60 -1.32
N ASP A 12 1.68 11.38 -1.97
CA ASP A 12 2.91 11.93 -1.36
C ASP A 12 2.60 12.85 -0.16
N GLU A 13 1.40 13.45 -0.13
CA GLU A 13 0.91 14.25 0.99
C GLU A 13 0.36 13.41 2.15
N LEU A 14 0.13 12.10 1.93
CA LEU A 14 -0.28 11.17 2.97
C LEU A 14 0.94 10.81 3.83
N ASN A 15 1.27 11.70 4.78
CA ASN A 15 2.31 11.50 5.79
C ASN A 15 1.91 10.40 6.81
N ILE A 16 1.68 9.18 6.34
CA ILE A 16 1.32 8.03 7.18
C ILE A 16 2.57 7.57 7.93
N SER A 17 2.48 7.61 9.26
CA SER A 17 3.57 7.22 10.18
C SER A 17 3.77 5.71 10.21
N PHE A 18 5.02 5.29 10.38
CA PHE A 18 5.42 3.90 10.64
C PHE A 18 5.93 3.68 12.08
N ASN A 19 5.78 4.69 12.95
CA ASN A 19 6.32 4.64 14.32
C ASN A 19 5.51 3.72 15.24
N SER A 20 4.21 3.56 14.97
CA SER A 20 3.32 2.67 15.70
C SER A 20 2.26 2.11 14.74
N LEU A 21 1.65 0.99 15.11
CA LEU A 21 0.55 0.41 14.33
C LEU A 21 -0.67 1.34 14.37
N GLU A 22 -0.91 1.97 15.52
CA GLU A 22 -1.99 2.91 15.75
C GLU A 22 -1.90 4.11 14.80
N ASP A 23 -0.73 4.78 14.75
CA ASP A 23 -0.55 5.94 13.86
C ASP A 23 -0.67 5.55 12.38
N TYR A 24 -0.14 4.37 12.02
CA TYR A 24 -0.26 3.84 10.66
C TYR A 24 -1.72 3.65 10.25
N LEU A 25 -2.51 3.00 11.13
CA LEU A 25 -3.92 2.75 10.91
C LEU A 25 -4.74 4.04 10.87
N GLU A 26 -4.42 5.01 11.74
CA GLU A 26 -5.08 6.31 11.74
C GLU A 26 -4.85 7.03 10.40
N GLY A 27 -3.59 7.12 9.95
CA GLY A 27 -3.25 7.73 8.67
C GLY A 27 -3.94 7.05 7.48
N LEU A 28 -3.96 5.71 7.47
CA LEU A 28 -4.60 4.93 6.40
C LEU A 28 -6.13 5.14 6.40
N LYS A 29 -6.77 5.13 7.57
CA LYS A 29 -8.21 5.38 7.73
C LYS A 29 -8.59 6.80 7.31
N LEU A 30 -7.73 7.78 7.57
CA LEU A 30 -7.93 9.15 7.12
C LEU A 30 -7.89 9.23 5.59
N ALA A 31 -6.90 8.60 4.97
CA ALA A 31 -6.75 8.57 3.51
C ALA A 31 -7.96 7.93 2.81
N LEU A 32 -8.53 6.86 3.39
CA LEU A 32 -9.74 6.18 2.90
C LEU A 32 -11.02 7.00 2.96
N LYS A 33 -11.03 8.10 3.72
CA LYS A 33 -12.21 8.94 3.96
C LYS A 33 -12.07 10.35 3.43
N LYS A 34 -10.84 10.81 3.18
CA LYS A 34 -10.55 12.18 2.77
C LYS A 34 -10.88 12.32 1.28
N PRO A 35 -11.91 13.09 0.88
CA PRO A 35 -12.22 13.32 -0.53
C PRO A 35 -11.08 14.05 -1.23
N HIS A 36 -10.90 13.76 -2.51
CA HIS A 36 -9.94 14.44 -3.37
C HIS A 36 -10.66 15.10 -4.53
N LYS A 37 -10.52 16.43 -4.62
CA LYS A 37 -11.28 17.27 -5.54
C LYS A 37 -11.23 16.81 -7.01
N ALA A 38 -10.06 16.41 -7.50
CA ALA A 38 -9.94 15.95 -8.89
C ALA A 38 -10.71 14.63 -9.13
N TYR A 39 -10.84 13.78 -8.11
CA TYR A 39 -11.61 12.54 -8.22
C TYR A 39 -13.12 12.80 -8.10
N GLU A 40 -13.52 13.80 -7.32
CA GLU A 40 -14.90 14.29 -7.28
C GLU A 40 -15.34 14.89 -8.62
N GLU A 41 -14.46 15.66 -9.29
CA GLU A 41 -14.73 16.24 -10.61
C GLU A 41 -14.92 15.16 -11.69
N ILE A 42 -14.27 14.00 -11.55
CA ILE A 42 -14.51 12.83 -12.41
C ILE A 42 -15.87 12.18 -12.09
N GLY A 43 -16.23 12.08 -10.80
CA GLY A 43 -17.46 11.46 -10.32
C GLY A 43 -17.39 9.93 -10.27
N GLU A 44 -18.32 9.29 -9.54
CA GLU A 44 -18.32 7.83 -9.36
C GLU A 44 -18.92 7.06 -10.55
N PHE A 45 -19.70 7.74 -11.41
CA PHE A 45 -20.40 7.15 -12.54
C PHE A 45 -20.18 7.96 -13.82
N SER A 46 -20.00 7.25 -14.94
CA SER A 46 -19.99 7.82 -16.29
C SER A 46 -20.81 6.93 -17.22
N ASN A 47 -21.72 7.50 -18.01
CA ASN A 47 -22.64 6.76 -18.90
C ASN A 47 -23.40 5.61 -18.20
N ASN A 48 -23.86 5.83 -16.95
CA ASN A 48 -24.49 4.83 -16.08
C ASN A 48 -23.60 3.63 -15.65
N GLU A 49 -22.31 3.65 -15.96
CA GLU A 49 -21.35 2.68 -15.46
C GLU A 49 -20.56 3.25 -14.29
N ARG A 50 -20.29 2.43 -13.27
CA ARG A 50 -19.47 2.83 -12.13
C ARG A 50 -18.00 2.81 -12.54
N ILE A 51 -17.34 3.95 -12.39
CA ILE A 51 -15.92 4.15 -12.77
C ILE A 51 -15.00 4.33 -11.56
N GLN A 52 -15.54 4.66 -10.40
CA GLN A 52 -14.82 4.76 -9.13
C GLN A 52 -15.66 4.13 -8.01
N LEU A 53 -15.00 3.53 -7.02
CA LEU A 53 -15.65 3.05 -5.79
C LEU A 53 -16.05 4.20 -4.87
N ASN A 54 -15.23 5.24 -4.78
CA ASN A 54 -15.53 6.50 -4.11
C ASN A 54 -14.55 7.57 -4.63
N THR A 55 -14.63 8.77 -4.08
CA THR A 55 -13.79 9.91 -4.48
C THR A 55 -12.72 10.27 -3.44
N SER A 56 -12.40 9.36 -2.53
CA SER A 56 -11.35 9.57 -1.51
C SER A 56 -9.95 9.47 -2.11
N ILE A 57 -8.93 9.99 -1.42
CA ILE A 57 -7.53 9.95 -1.87
C ILE A 57 -7.09 8.52 -2.23
N ILE A 58 -7.52 7.55 -1.43
CA ILE A 58 -7.46 6.13 -1.78
C ILE A 58 -8.86 5.53 -1.59
N GLN A 59 -9.28 4.68 -2.52
CA GLN A 59 -10.62 4.11 -2.51
C GLN A 59 -10.70 2.89 -1.58
N ILE A 60 -9.64 2.09 -1.55
CA ILE A 60 -9.44 0.92 -0.70
C ILE A 60 -7.98 0.86 -0.23
N GLU A 61 -7.70 0.07 0.81
CA GLU A 61 -6.38 -0.03 1.46
C GLU A 61 -5.29 -0.41 0.45
N ASN A 62 -5.63 -1.23 -0.53
CA ASN A 62 -4.67 -1.76 -1.50
C ASN A 62 -4.13 -0.70 -2.47
N GLU A 63 -4.82 0.44 -2.62
CA GLU A 63 -4.40 1.55 -3.48
C GLU A 63 -3.30 2.41 -2.85
N TYR A 64 -3.09 2.28 -1.52
CA TYR A 64 -2.04 3.02 -0.83
C TYR A 64 -0.64 2.54 -1.24
N TYR A 65 0.02 3.27 -2.11
CA TYR A 65 1.35 2.94 -2.58
C TYR A 65 2.41 3.18 -1.49
N ASN A 66 3.18 2.15 -1.17
CA ASN A 66 4.32 2.24 -0.27
C ASN A 66 5.36 1.17 -0.62
N THR A 67 6.62 1.39 -0.26
CA THR A 67 7.75 0.47 -0.48
C THR A 67 7.72 -0.72 0.47
N ILE A 68 7.13 -0.56 1.66
CA ILE A 68 6.91 -1.65 2.62
C ILE A 68 5.50 -1.54 3.20
N ARG A 69 4.82 -2.68 3.39
CA ARG A 69 3.48 -2.71 4.00
C ARG A 69 3.43 -3.67 5.18
N PRO A 70 2.88 -3.27 6.34
CA PRO A 70 2.49 -4.20 7.37
C PRO A 70 1.30 -5.03 6.91
N LYS A 71 1.36 -6.35 7.10
CA LYS A 71 0.34 -7.27 6.59
C LYS A 71 -0.05 -8.32 7.62
N ARG A 72 -1.27 -8.82 7.44
CA ARG A 72 -1.81 -10.02 8.06
C ARG A 72 -2.71 -10.73 7.05
N VAL A 73 -2.81 -12.05 7.19
CA VAL A 73 -3.74 -12.87 6.40
C VAL A 73 -5.17 -12.37 6.67
N CYS A 74 -5.87 -12.01 5.60
CA CYS A 74 -7.21 -11.45 5.67
C CYS A 74 -8.21 -12.52 5.20
N ALA A 75 -9.23 -12.81 6.01
CA ALA A 75 -10.33 -13.67 5.58
C ALA A 75 -11.11 -13.03 4.43
N SER A 76 -11.80 -13.84 3.62
CA SER A 76 -12.62 -13.33 2.53
C SER A 76 -13.73 -12.42 3.07
N GLY A 77 -13.88 -11.23 2.48
CA GLY A 77 -14.86 -10.22 2.90
C GLY A 77 -14.37 -9.25 3.99
N GLU A 78 -13.24 -9.54 4.63
CA GLU A 78 -12.66 -8.65 5.64
C GLU A 78 -11.84 -7.52 5.02
N ARG A 79 -11.77 -6.38 5.72
CA ARG A 79 -10.94 -5.24 5.34
C ARG A 79 -9.55 -5.37 5.96
N PRO A 80 -8.45 -5.23 5.20
CA PRO A 80 -7.09 -5.35 5.74
C PRO A 80 -6.83 -4.42 6.94
N VAL A 81 -7.38 -3.21 6.92
CA VAL A 81 -7.21 -2.24 8.02
C VAL A 81 -7.84 -2.75 9.33
N ASN A 82 -8.99 -3.43 9.26
CA ASN A 82 -9.67 -3.97 10.45
C ASN A 82 -8.92 -5.18 11.02
N VAL A 83 -8.45 -6.07 10.15
CA VAL A 83 -7.67 -7.24 10.57
C VAL A 83 -6.35 -6.82 11.20
N LEU A 84 -5.67 -5.84 10.62
CA LEU A 84 -4.44 -5.27 11.21
C LEU A 84 -4.72 -4.62 12.57
N GLU A 85 -5.82 -3.87 12.71
CA GLU A 85 -6.20 -3.24 13.98
C GLU A 85 -6.50 -4.27 15.07
N ASN A 86 -7.27 -5.30 14.75
CA ASN A 86 -7.73 -6.27 15.75
C ASN A 86 -6.67 -7.29 16.15
N GLU A 87 -5.79 -7.65 15.23
CA GLU A 87 -4.89 -8.79 15.44
C GLU A 87 -3.41 -8.42 15.37
N GLY A 88 -3.08 -7.22 14.87
CA GLY A 88 -1.72 -6.73 14.71
C GLY A 88 -1.04 -7.18 13.42
N ILE A 89 0.27 -6.92 13.34
CA ILE A 89 1.11 -7.28 12.20
C ILE A 89 1.53 -8.75 12.29
N ASN A 90 1.47 -9.48 11.18
CA ASN A 90 1.98 -10.85 11.09
C ASN A 90 3.23 -10.96 10.22
N TYR A 91 3.30 -10.22 9.11
CA TYR A 91 4.47 -10.16 8.24
C TYR A 91 4.59 -8.80 7.55
N LEU A 92 5.72 -8.56 6.91
CA LEU A 92 5.98 -7.36 6.11
C LEU A 92 6.04 -7.75 4.63
N GLU A 93 5.38 -6.97 3.78
CA GLU A 93 5.45 -7.09 2.33
C GLU A 93 6.42 -6.04 1.79
N LEU A 94 7.57 -6.47 1.25
CA LEU A 94 8.52 -5.61 0.55
C LEU A 94 8.10 -5.45 -0.91
N ARG A 95 8.00 -4.21 -1.37
CA ARG A 95 7.50 -3.85 -2.70
C ARG A 95 8.50 -3.03 -3.52
N CYS A 96 9.70 -2.84 -3.00
CA CYS A 96 10.76 -2.02 -3.59
C CYS A 96 11.77 -2.81 -4.42
N VAL A 97 11.46 -4.07 -4.76
CA VAL A 97 12.33 -4.96 -5.54
C VAL A 97 11.85 -4.95 -6.98
N ASP A 98 12.71 -4.52 -7.90
CA ASP A 98 12.45 -4.58 -9.34
C ASP A 98 12.64 -6.01 -9.86
N LEU A 99 12.05 -6.33 -11.01
CA LEU A 99 12.30 -7.62 -11.67
C LEU A 99 13.76 -7.70 -12.12
N ASN A 100 14.46 -8.77 -11.75
CA ASN A 100 15.79 -9.10 -12.23
C ASN A 100 15.72 -9.55 -13.70
N PRO A 101 16.22 -8.75 -14.66
CA PRO A 101 16.12 -9.09 -16.09
C PRO A 101 17.08 -10.20 -16.52
N PHE A 102 17.98 -10.64 -15.64
CA PHE A 102 18.98 -11.67 -15.89
C PHE A 102 18.56 -13.05 -15.35
N ASN A 103 17.42 -13.14 -14.67
CA ASN A 103 16.86 -14.38 -14.14
C ASN A 103 15.46 -14.63 -14.73
N GLU A 104 15.18 -15.86 -15.16
CA GLU A 104 13.89 -16.22 -15.77
C GLU A 104 12.69 -16.04 -14.83
N LEU A 105 12.89 -16.18 -13.52
CA LEU A 105 11.86 -15.98 -12.49
C LEU A 105 11.74 -14.52 -12.04
N GLY A 106 12.62 -13.63 -12.52
CA GLY A 106 12.64 -12.21 -12.14
C GLY A 106 13.20 -11.94 -10.73
N ILE A 107 13.73 -12.95 -10.05
CA ILE A 107 14.45 -12.86 -8.77
C ILE A 107 15.29 -14.13 -8.57
N ASP A 108 16.44 -14.03 -7.91
CA ASP A 108 17.31 -15.17 -7.58
C ASP A 108 17.52 -15.37 -6.06
N GLN A 109 18.19 -16.48 -5.72
CA GLN A 109 18.44 -16.86 -4.33
C GLN A 109 19.38 -15.89 -3.61
N GLU A 110 20.32 -15.27 -4.31
CA GLU A 110 21.26 -14.31 -3.71
C GLU A 110 20.53 -13.03 -3.32
N GLU A 111 19.65 -12.54 -4.19
CA GLU A 111 18.75 -11.42 -3.93
C GLU A 111 17.84 -11.69 -2.72
N ILE A 112 17.23 -12.88 -2.63
CA ILE A 112 16.39 -13.28 -1.50
C ILE A 112 17.19 -13.33 -0.20
N ASN A 113 18.36 -13.98 -0.20
CA ASN A 113 19.21 -14.08 0.98
C ASN A 113 19.65 -12.70 1.48
N PHE A 114 19.93 -11.78 0.54
CA PHE A 114 20.28 -10.41 0.89
C PHE A 114 19.10 -9.66 1.55
N LEU A 115 17.88 -9.81 1.02
CA LEU A 115 16.68 -9.23 1.64
C LEU A 115 16.46 -9.79 3.05
N ASP A 116 16.60 -11.10 3.25
CA ASP A 116 16.50 -11.72 4.57
C ASP A 116 17.51 -11.13 5.57
N LEU A 117 18.77 -10.95 5.14
CA LEU A 117 19.80 -10.34 5.97
C LEU A 117 19.48 -8.88 6.33
N ILE A 118 18.96 -8.09 5.38
CA ILE A 118 18.53 -6.71 5.66
C ILE A 118 17.39 -6.70 6.68
N MET A 119 16.41 -7.59 6.54
CA MET A 119 15.23 -7.61 7.41
C MET A 119 15.54 -8.08 8.83
N LEU A 120 16.50 -8.99 8.99
CA LEU A 120 16.96 -9.47 10.29
C LEU A 120 17.92 -8.49 10.98
N LYS A 121 18.58 -7.63 10.20
CA LYS A 121 19.52 -6.65 10.75
C LYS A 121 18.75 -5.60 11.54
N ARG A 122 18.86 -5.68 12.87
CA ARG A 122 18.53 -4.54 13.76
C ARG A 122 19.48 -3.38 13.45
N LEU A 123 18.94 -2.28 12.95
CA LEU A 123 19.59 -0.97 12.97
C LEU A 123 19.38 -0.30 14.33
#